data_AF-A0A816N335-F1
#
_entry.id   AF-A0A816N335-F1
#
_cell.length_a   1.000
_cell.length_b   1.000
_cell.length_c   1.000
_cell.angle_alpha   90.00
_cell.angle_beta   90.00
_cell.angle_gamma   90.00
#
_symmetry.space_group_name_H-M   'P 1'
#
loop_
_entity.id
_entity.type
_entity.pdbx_description
1 polymer ?
#
loop_
_entity_poly.entity_id
_entity_poly.type
_entity_poly.pdbx_seq_one_letter_code
_entity_poly.pdbx_strand_id
1 'polypeptide(L)'
;MVKRVEYDLPPKFISNIDFKFKVDESILSQDELQALYNQMSKMTKDFRTQAMTLYVQSLGREHELLTNEIKRIIEGFPQENDDGFDAEAGCAAFKQYHELREKRFNLETDQSIYFLDEQRVEDEDNNQVPVTTLTLIRSLGEDFLLQQ
;
A
#
# COMPACT_ATOMS: atom_id res chain seq x y z
N MET A 1 -14.09 -2.59 -23.03
CA MET A 1 -13.25 -1.51 -22.48
C MET A 1 -13.35 -1.63 -20.97
N VAL A 2 -12.36 -2.27 -20.33
CA VAL A 2 -12.38 -2.49 -18.87
C VAL A 2 -12.05 -1.15 -18.23
N LYS A 3 -12.99 -0.58 -17.46
CA LYS A 3 -12.71 0.60 -16.64
C LYS A 3 -11.53 0.25 -15.74
N ARG A 4 -10.39 0.91 -15.92
CA ARG A 4 -9.36 0.93 -14.88
C ARG A 4 -10.04 1.46 -13.62
N VAL A 5 -9.98 0.69 -12.55
CA VAL A 5 -10.29 1.20 -11.22
C VAL A 5 -9.16 2.19 -10.95
N GLU A 6 -9.48 3.48 -10.86
CA GLU A 6 -8.52 4.50 -10.45
C GLU A 6 -8.15 4.22 -8.99
N TYR A 7 -6.88 3.93 -8.74
CA TYR A 7 -6.31 3.75 -7.40
C TYR A 7 -5.68 5.05 -6.90
N ASP A 8 -6.11 6.18 -7.46
CA ASP A 8 -5.56 7.52 -7.24
C ASP A 8 -5.86 8.10 -5.85
N LEU A 9 -6.39 7.25 -4.95
CA LEU A 9 -6.65 7.57 -3.56
C LEU A 9 -5.62 6.88 -2.68
N PRO A 10 -4.58 7.61 -2.23
CA PRO A 10 -3.70 7.06 -1.22
C PRO A 10 -4.49 6.81 0.07
N PRO A 11 -4.02 5.94 1.00
CA PRO A 11 -4.66 5.69 2.29
C PRO A 11 -5.14 6.99 2.93
N LYS A 12 -6.30 6.94 3.60
CA LYS A 12 -7.04 8.13 4.07
C LYS A 12 -6.18 9.19 4.79
N PHE A 13 -5.12 8.78 5.47
CA PHE A 13 -4.21 9.69 6.17
C PHE A 13 -3.23 10.44 5.26
N ILE A 14 -2.92 9.93 4.07
CA ILE A 14 -2.11 10.59 3.03
C ILE A 14 -3.02 11.45 2.13
N SER A 15 -4.22 10.97 1.80
CA SER A 15 -5.17 11.68 0.92
C SER A 15 -5.79 12.92 1.55
N ASN A 16 -5.80 13.04 2.87
CA ASN A 16 -6.33 14.21 3.57
C ASN A 16 -5.40 15.44 3.51
N ILE A 17 -4.21 15.32 2.94
CA ILE A 17 -3.27 16.44 2.78
C ILE A 17 -3.49 17.04 1.39
N ASP A 18 -4.38 18.01 1.34
CA ASP A 18 -4.58 18.90 0.20
C ASP A 18 -3.87 20.22 0.51
N PHE A 19 -2.74 20.49 -0.16
CA PHE A 19 -1.98 21.72 0.03
C PHE A 19 -2.75 22.89 -0.58
N LYS A 20 -3.65 23.49 0.20
CA LYS A 20 -4.38 24.70 -0.19
C LYS A 20 -3.48 25.92 -0.02
N PHE A 21 -2.71 26.23 -1.05
CA PHE A 21 -1.92 27.46 -1.10
C PHE A 21 -2.82 28.66 -1.39
N LYS A 22 -2.68 29.73 -0.60
CA LYS A 22 -3.31 31.02 -0.91
C LYS A 22 -2.33 31.83 -1.74
N VAL A 23 -2.64 32.02 -3.02
CA VAL A 23 -1.86 32.85 -3.95
C VAL A 23 -2.63 34.14 -4.20
N ASP A 24 -1.94 35.28 -4.11
CA ASP A 24 -2.49 36.55 -4.60
C ASP A 24 -2.26 36.63 -6.11
N GLU A 25 -3.31 36.39 -6.88
CA GLU A 25 -3.24 36.36 -8.34
C GLU A 25 -3.09 37.76 -8.95
N SER A 26 -3.38 38.82 -8.19
CA SER A 26 -3.39 40.20 -8.69
C SER A 26 -1.99 40.77 -8.97
N ILE A 27 -0.95 40.14 -8.44
CA ILE A 27 0.45 40.57 -8.55
C ILE A 27 1.26 39.77 -9.56
N LEU A 28 0.69 38.70 -10.14
CA LEU A 28 1.37 37.82 -11.09
C LEU A 28 0.78 37.95 -12.49
N SER A 29 1.63 37.80 -13.51
CA SER A 29 1.16 37.57 -14.87
C SER A 29 0.51 36.18 -14.99
N GLN A 30 -0.29 35.98 -16.04
CA GLN A 30 -0.96 34.70 -16.29
C GLN A 30 0.03 33.54 -16.45
N ASP A 31 1.18 33.79 -17.08
CA ASP A 31 2.23 32.79 -17.28
C ASP A 31 2.92 32.41 -15.95
N GLU A 32 3.21 33.40 -15.10
CA GLU A 32 3.78 33.17 -13.76
C GLU A 32 2.79 32.43 -12.85
N LEU A 33 1.51 32.76 -12.93
CA LEU A 33 0.46 32.10 -12.18
C LEU A 33 0.34 30.62 -12.59
N GLN A 34 0.35 30.33 -13.89
CA GLN A 34 0.32 28.95 -14.39
C GLN A 34 1.57 28.17 -13.99
N ALA A 35 2.75 28.79 -14.07
CA ALA A 35 4.01 28.18 -13.62
C ALA A 35 3.96 27.83 -12.12
N LEU A 36 3.40 28.72 -11.30
CA LEU A 36 3.23 28.50 -9.87
C LEU A 36 2.26 27.35 -9.59
N TYR A 37 1.10 27.29 -10.26
CA TYR A 37 0.17 26.16 -10.13
C TYR A 37 0.82 24.83 -10.52
N ASN A 38 1.59 24.81 -11.61
CA ASN A 38 2.34 23.62 -12.02
C ASN A 38 3.35 23.18 -10.94
N GLN A 39 4.05 24.14 -10.33
CA GLN A 39 4.99 23.87 -9.24
C GLN A 39 4.30 23.34 -7.98
N MET A 40 3.15 23.91 -7.60
CA MET A 40 2.36 23.46 -6.46
C MET A 40 1.77 22.05 -6.68
N SER A 41 1.30 21.77 -7.90
CA SER A 41 0.85 20.45 -8.31
C SER A 41 1.98 19.42 -8.19
N LYS A 42 3.15 19.72 -8.75
CA LYS A 42 4.35 18.88 -8.64
C LYS A 42 4.74 18.62 -7.19
N MET A 43 4.75 19.65 -6.34
CA MET A 43 5.08 19.51 -4.93
C MET A 43 4.09 18.61 -4.18
N THR A 44 2.79 18.72 -4.49
CA THR A 44 1.75 17.87 -3.91
C THR A 44 1.94 16.42 -4.33
N LYS A 45 2.25 16.18 -5.61
CA LYS A 45 2.56 14.87 -6.15
C LYS A 45 3.80 14.25 -5.50
N ASP A 46 4.91 14.99 -5.47
CA ASP A 46 6.17 14.56 -4.84
C ASP A 46 5.94 14.16 -3.38
N PHE A 47 5.16 14.95 -2.63
CA PHE A 47 4.80 14.64 -1.26
C PHE A 47 4.02 13.32 -1.15
N ARG A 48 2.96 13.14 -1.94
CA ARG A 48 2.13 11.92 -1.90
C ARG A 48 2.95 10.69 -2.26
N THR A 49 3.81 10.78 -3.28
CA THR A 49 4.70 9.70 -3.70
C THR A 49 5.70 9.32 -2.60
N GLN A 50 6.34 10.32 -1.97
CA GLN A 50 7.29 10.07 -0.87
C GLN A 50 6.59 9.48 0.36
N ALA A 51 5.44 10.06 0.74
CA ALA A 51 4.65 9.57 1.87
C ALA A 51 4.19 8.12 1.65
N MET A 52 3.71 7.80 0.45
CA MET A 52 3.33 6.44 0.09
C MET A 52 4.53 5.49 0.07
N THR A 53 5.66 5.92 -0.47
CA THR A 53 6.88 5.09 -0.49
C THR A 53 7.32 4.72 0.93
N LEU A 54 7.35 5.70 1.84
CA LEU A 54 7.66 5.46 3.25
C LEU A 54 6.64 4.54 3.91
N TYR A 55 5.36 4.72 3.57
CA TYR A 55 4.29 3.88 4.09
C TYR A 55 4.45 2.41 3.66
N VAL A 56 4.70 2.14 2.37
CA VAL A 56 4.97 0.78 1.85
C VAL A 56 6.20 0.18 2.52
N GLN A 57 7.26 0.96 2.74
CA GLN A 57 8.45 0.49 3.46
C GLN A 57 8.13 0.13 4.92
N SER A 58 7.29 0.93 5.59
CA SER A 58 6.84 0.65 6.94
C SER A 58 5.99 -0.62 7.00
N LEU A 59 5.07 -0.79 6.05
CA LEU A 59 4.27 -2.01 5.90
C LEU A 59 5.16 -3.24 5.76
N GLY A 60 6.16 -3.20 4.88
CA GLY A 60 7.10 -4.32 4.69
C GLY A 60 7.82 -4.72 5.99
N ARG A 61 8.23 -3.74 6.81
CA ARG A 61 8.86 -4.00 8.11
C ARG A 61 7.87 -4.58 9.13
N GLU A 62 6.64 -4.05 9.18
CA GLU A 62 5.59 -4.59 10.06
C GLU A 62 5.31 -6.05 9.71
N HIS A 63 5.22 -6.38 8.42
CA HIS A 63 5.00 -7.74 7.96
C HIS A 63 6.09 -8.72 8.41
N GLU A 64 7.36 -8.33 8.30
CA GLU A 64 8.48 -9.16 8.75
C GLU A 64 8.43 -9.43 10.27
N LEU A 65 8.15 -8.39 11.06
CA LEU A 65 8.02 -8.51 12.51
C LEU A 65 6.85 -9.43 12.90
N LEU A 66 5.68 -9.21 12.30
CA LEU A 66 4.47 -10.01 12.57
C LEU A 66 4.67 -11.47 12.18
N THR A 67 5.27 -11.74 11.02
CA THR A 67 5.52 -13.11 10.56
C THR A 67 6.38 -13.88 11.57
N ASN A 68 7.41 -13.22 12.10
CA ASN A 68 8.29 -13.82 13.10
C ASN A 68 7.60 -14.04 14.44
N GLU A 69 6.76 -13.09 14.88
CA GLU A 69 5.96 -13.20 16.10
C GLU A 69 4.95 -14.34 16.00
N ILE A 70 4.20 -14.43 14.90
CA ILE A 70 3.20 -15.47 14.65
C ILE A 70 3.82 -16.86 14.69
N LYS A 71 4.98 -17.04 14.03
CA LYS A 71 5.72 -18.31 14.08
C LYS A 71 6.04 -18.72 15.51
N ARG A 72 6.57 -17.80 16.32
CA ARG A 72 6.89 -18.07 17.74
C ARG A 72 5.66 -18.40 18.56
N ILE A 73 4.53 -17.74 18.32
CA ILE A 73 3.27 -18.02 19.02
C ILE A 73 2.74 -19.40 18.65
N ILE A 74 2.75 -19.76 17.35
CA ILE A 74 2.33 -21.10 16.89
C ILE A 74 3.23 -22.19 17.46
N GLU A 75 4.55 -21.97 17.50
CA GLU A 75 5.51 -22.91 18.10
C GLU A 75 5.31 -23.08 19.61
N GLY A 76 4.90 -22.01 20.30
CA GLY A 76 4.62 -22.02 21.74
C GLY A 76 3.20 -22.43 22.12
N PHE A 77 2.33 -22.72 21.15
CA PHE A 77 0.95 -23.12 21.42
C PHE A 77 0.92 -24.51 22.09
N PRO A 78 0.10 -24.73 23.13
CA PRO A 78 -0.06 -26.05 23.73
C PRO A 78 -0.45 -27.08 22.67
N GLN A 79 0.24 -28.22 22.64
CA GLN A 79 -0.07 -29.31 21.70
C GLN A 79 -0.97 -30.39 22.30
N GLU A 80 -1.20 -30.34 23.61
CA GLU A 80 -2.06 -31.27 24.34
C GLU A 80 -3.29 -30.52 24.85
N ASN A 81 -4.45 -31.17 24.74
CA ASN A 81 -5.67 -30.67 25.34
C ASN A 81 -5.60 -30.91 26.86
N ASP A 82 -5.68 -29.84 27.65
CA ASP A 82 -5.87 -29.92 29.10
C ASP A 82 -7.37 -29.95 29.40
N ASP A 83 -7.78 -30.44 30.59
CA ASP A 83 -9.15 -30.85 30.99
C ASP A 83 -10.24 -29.74 30.94
N GLY A 84 -9.96 -28.59 30.32
CA GLY A 84 -10.92 -27.53 30.03
C GLY A 84 -10.54 -26.59 28.86
N PHE A 85 -9.49 -26.89 28.09
CA PHE A 85 -9.04 -26.05 26.97
C PHE A 85 -8.80 -26.90 25.72
N ASP A 86 -9.62 -26.68 24.69
CA ASP A 86 -9.40 -27.23 23.35
C ASP A 86 -8.29 -26.43 22.66
N ALA A 87 -7.06 -26.89 22.83
CA ALA A 87 -5.86 -26.25 22.30
C ALA A 87 -5.84 -26.27 20.77
N GLU A 88 -6.47 -27.27 20.16
CA GLU A 88 -6.58 -27.42 18.71
C GLU A 88 -7.51 -26.36 18.12
N ALA A 89 -8.70 -26.18 18.68
CA ALA A 89 -9.64 -25.14 18.23
C ALA A 89 -9.09 -23.72 18.46
N GLY A 90 -8.41 -23.46 19.59
CA GLY A 90 -7.77 -22.18 19.87
C GLY A 90 -6.65 -21.85 18.89
N CYS A 91 -5.79 -22.82 18.58
CA CYS A 91 -4.71 -22.68 17.60
C CYS A 91 -5.28 -22.48 16.18
N ALA A 92 -6.34 -23.18 15.81
CA ALA A 92 -7.01 -23.03 14.52
C ALA A 92 -7.62 -21.62 14.35
N ALA A 93 -8.32 -21.11 15.36
CA ALA A 93 -8.88 -19.75 15.34
C ALA A 93 -7.79 -18.68 15.25
N PHE A 94 -6.68 -18.86 15.97
CA PHE A 94 -5.51 -17.97 15.89
C PHE A 94 -4.90 -17.95 14.49
N LYS A 95 -4.68 -19.12 13.87
CA LYS A 95 -4.19 -19.22 12.48
C LYS A 95 -5.10 -18.50 11.50
N GLN A 96 -6.42 -18.75 11.56
CA GLN A 96 -7.39 -18.10 10.68
C GLN A 96 -7.40 -16.56 10.82
N TYR A 97 -7.33 -16.05 12.05
CA TYR A 97 -7.22 -14.61 12.29
C TYR A 97 -5.97 -14.02 11.62
N HIS A 98 -4.83 -14.72 11.72
CA HIS A 98 -3.59 -14.26 11.12
C HIS A 98 -3.59 -14.33 9.59
N GLU A 99 -4.18 -15.37 9.01
CA GLU A 99 -4.39 -15.45 7.55
C GLU A 99 -5.25 -14.29 7.03
N LEU A 100 -6.31 -13.90 7.76
CA LEU A 100 -7.12 -12.74 7.40
C LEU A 100 -6.33 -11.43 7.49
N ARG A 101 -5.48 -11.30 8.52
CA ARG A 101 -4.61 -10.12 8.67
C ARG A 101 -3.58 -10.03 7.54
N GLU A 102 -2.99 -11.15 7.13
CA GLU A 102 -2.08 -11.24 5.99
C GLU A 102 -2.78 -10.86 4.68
N LYS A 103 -4.00 -11.36 4.44
CA LYS A 103 -4.81 -10.96 3.26
C LYS A 103 -5.09 -9.47 3.24
N ARG A 104 -5.43 -8.87 4.39
CA ARG A 104 -5.63 -7.42 4.50
C ARG A 104 -4.35 -6.65 4.17
N PHE A 105 -3.22 -7.12 4.71
CA PHE A 105 -1.91 -6.52 4.46
C PHE A 105 -1.53 -6.54 2.98
N ASN A 106 -1.74 -7.67 2.31
CA ASN A 106 -1.47 -7.82 0.88
C ASN A 106 -2.33 -6.87 0.05
N LEU A 107 -3.62 -6.77 0.34
CA LEU A 107 -4.52 -5.82 -0.33
C LEU A 107 -4.06 -4.36 -0.17
N GLU A 108 -3.65 -3.99 1.04
CA GLU A 108 -3.18 -2.62 1.34
C GLU A 108 -1.85 -2.31 0.64
N THR A 109 -0.96 -3.30 0.57
CA THR A 109 0.31 -3.21 -0.17
C THR A 109 0.07 -3.08 -1.67
N ASP A 110 -0.80 -3.91 -2.24
CA ASP A 110 -1.14 -3.88 -3.67
C ASP A 110 -1.74 -2.53 -4.05
N GLN A 111 -2.70 -2.01 -3.26
CA GLN A 111 -3.28 -0.68 -3.48
C GLN A 111 -2.22 0.42 -3.44
N SER A 112 -1.29 0.33 -2.50
CA SER A 112 -0.21 1.31 -2.36
C SER A 112 0.76 1.27 -3.54
N ILE A 113 1.05 0.08 -4.07
CA ILE A 113 1.87 -0.11 -5.27
C ILE A 113 1.14 0.43 -6.50
N TYR A 114 -0.15 0.12 -6.67
CA TYR A 114 -0.93 0.64 -7.79
C TYR A 114 -0.99 2.17 -7.79
N PHE A 115 -1.17 2.80 -6.63
CA PHE A 115 -1.08 4.26 -6.52
C PHE A 115 0.28 4.78 -7.01
N LEU A 116 1.39 4.19 -6.56
CA LEU A 116 2.73 4.61 -6.98
C LEU A 116 2.94 4.43 -8.49
N ASP A 117 2.41 3.36 -9.07
CA ASP A 117 2.52 3.10 -10.50
C ASP A 117 1.66 4.08 -11.33
N GLU A 118 0.46 4.45 -10.86
CA GLU A 118 -0.35 5.50 -11.49
C GLU A 118 0.38 6.85 -11.49
N GLN A 119 0.96 7.24 -10.36
CA GLN A 119 1.74 8.47 -10.25
C GLN A 119 2.96 8.45 -11.20
N ARG A 120 3.60 7.29 -11.44
CA ARG A 120 4.70 7.15 -12.40
C ARG A 120 4.28 7.27 -13.85
N VAL A 121 3.14 6.69 -14.25
CA VAL A 121 2.66 6.77 -15.64
C VAL A 121 2.35 8.21 -16.03
N GLU A 122 1.79 8.99 -15.11
CA GLU A 122 1.60 10.44 -15.31
C GLU A 122 2.92 11.22 -15.45
N ASP A 123 4.02 10.71 -14.87
CA ASP A 123 5.34 11.31 -15.04
C ASP A 123 6.01 10.88 -16.36
N GLU A 124 5.72 9.69 -16.89
CA GLU A 124 6.24 9.21 -18.19
C GLU A 124 5.67 9.98 -19.38
N ASP A 125 4.42 10.45 -19.31
CA ASP A 125 3.87 11.40 -20.30
C ASP A 125 4.58 12.77 -20.26
N ASN A 126 5.38 13.04 -19.22
CA ASN A 126 6.13 14.29 -19.05
C ASN A 126 7.66 14.15 -19.10
N ASN A 127 8.27 12.97 -18.88
CA ASN A 127 9.71 12.72 -19.07
C ASN A 127 10.06 11.22 -19.10
N GLN A 128 10.65 10.76 -20.20
CA GLN A 128 11.24 9.42 -20.34
C GLN A 128 12.51 9.27 -19.48
N VAL A 129 12.50 8.39 -18.46
CA VAL A 129 13.71 7.71 -17.95
C VAL A 129 13.34 6.31 -17.44
N PRO A 130 14.04 5.23 -17.88
CA PRO A 130 13.74 3.88 -17.44
C PRO A 130 14.42 3.60 -16.10
N VAL A 131 13.67 3.23 -15.06
CA VAL A 131 14.28 2.70 -13.83
C VAL A 131 13.58 1.41 -13.41
N THR A 132 14.29 0.33 -13.76
CA THR A 132 14.45 -0.95 -13.06
C THR A 132 13.32 -1.34 -12.11
N THR A 133 12.41 -2.15 -12.62
CA THR A 133 11.50 -2.97 -11.84
C THR A 133 12.30 -3.86 -10.89
N LEU A 134 12.19 -3.60 -9.58
CA LEU A 134 12.53 -4.59 -8.56
C LEU A 134 11.49 -5.69 -8.68
N THR A 135 11.88 -6.77 -9.35
CA THR A 135 11.13 -8.02 -9.48
C THR A 135 10.92 -8.62 -8.09
N LEU A 136 9.90 -8.17 -7.35
CA LEU A 136 9.34 -8.98 -6.29
C LEU A 136 8.47 -10.04 -6.99
N ILE A 137 8.99 -11.26 -6.97
CA ILE A 137 8.46 -12.44 -7.64
C ILE A 137 6.96 -12.56 -7.37
N ARG A 138 6.17 -12.53 -8.44
CA ARG A 138 4.80 -13.04 -8.47
C ARG A 138 4.83 -14.50 -8.02
N SER A 139 4.43 -14.76 -6.78
CA SER A 139 3.83 -16.03 -6.40
C SER A 139 2.34 -15.78 -6.18
N LEU A 140 1.63 -15.53 -7.28
CA LEU A 140 0.21 -15.82 -7.33
C LEU A 140 0.10 -17.33 -7.26
N GLY A 141 -0.07 -17.86 -6.04
CA GLY A 141 -0.37 -19.27 -5.82
C GLY A 141 -1.64 -19.64 -6.57
N GLU A 142 -1.56 -20.75 -7.31
CA GLU A 142 -2.61 -21.35 -8.12
C GLU A 142 -3.76 -21.97 -7.29
N ASP A 143 -4.23 -21.31 -6.22
CA ASP A 143 -5.28 -21.84 -5.35
C ASP A 143 -6.68 -21.26 -5.62
N PHE A 144 -6.86 -20.60 -6.76
CA PHE A 144 -8.19 -20.26 -7.29
C PHE A 144 -8.64 -21.26 -8.37
N LEU A 145 -8.58 -22.55 -8.05
CA LEU A 145 -9.42 -23.56 -8.70
C LEU A 145 -10.46 -24.02 -7.68
N LEU A 146 -11.58 -23.29 -7.67
CA LEU A 146 -12.81 -23.71 -7.04
C LEU A 146 -13.22 -25.09 -7.59
N GLN A 147 -13.47 -25.99 -6.65
CA GLN A 147 -14.08 -27.30 -6.83
C GLN A 147 -15.30 -27.23 -7.77
N GLN A 148 -15.36 -28.19 -8.70
CA GLN A 148 -16.61 -28.78 -9.17
C GLN A 148 -16.65 -30.24 -8.76
#